data_AF-A0A2V5SPC3-F1
#
_entry.id   AF-A0A2V5SPC3-F1
#
_cell.length_a   1.000
_cell.length_b   1.000
_cell.length_c   1.000
_cell.angle_alpha   90.00
_cell.angle_beta   90.00
_cell.angle_gamma   90.00
#
_symmetry.space_group_name_H-M   'P 1'
#
loop_
_entity.id
_entity.type
_entity.pdbx_description
1 polymer ?
#
loop_
_entity_poly.entity_id
_entity_poly.type
_entity_poly.pdbx_seq_one_letter_code
_entity_poly.pdbx_strand_id
1 'polypeptide(L)'
;MIIFHDPRCVEYSSPGHPEQPARITGSGAVLKDRHPEWEWRESFAADEIALLRAHSPEHLGRIGNALNDFDADTPAHRDIYQHAVRSAGAAINAARTAMRRERAFSLMRPPGHHATRDRAMGFCYFNNIAIAALDILENGAERVAIWDFDAHHGNGTEAIVAHNPRIAFASIHQFPAYPGTGAKSFANID
;
A
#
# COMPACT_ATOMS: atom_id res chain seq x y z
N MET A 1 8.43 18.95 1.47
CA MET A 1 7.91 17.57 1.45
C MET A 1 6.55 17.63 0.76
N ILE A 2 6.24 16.70 -0.12
CA ILE A 2 4.92 16.60 -0.76
C ILE A 2 4.16 15.46 -0.09
N ILE A 3 2.97 15.75 0.44
CA ILE A 3 2.04 14.78 1.01
C ILE A 3 0.97 14.47 -0.04
N PHE A 4 0.96 13.25 -0.55
CA PHE A 4 -0.14 12.74 -1.34
C PHE A 4 -1.23 12.21 -0.42
N HIS A 5 -2.45 12.71 -0.61
CA HIS A 5 -3.61 12.30 0.16
C HIS A 5 -4.86 12.30 -0.72
N ASP A 6 -5.96 11.77 -0.21
CA ASP A 6 -7.28 11.91 -0.82
C ASP A 6 -8.32 12.03 0.30
N PRO A 7 -9.12 13.10 0.37
CA PRO A 7 -10.13 13.25 1.41
C PRO A 7 -11.09 12.05 1.51
N ARG A 8 -11.34 11.35 0.40
CA ARG A 8 -12.24 10.19 0.35
C ARG A 8 -11.69 8.96 1.06
N CYS A 9 -10.40 8.93 1.40
CA CYS A 9 -9.83 7.79 2.13
C CYS A 9 -10.37 7.65 3.56
N VAL A 10 -11.25 8.56 4.01
CA VAL A 10 -11.93 8.54 5.32
C VAL A 10 -13.42 8.15 5.22
N GLU A 11 -13.93 7.84 4.02
CA GLU A 11 -15.37 7.61 3.78
C GLU A 11 -15.84 6.18 4.07
N TYR A 12 -14.91 5.23 4.27
CA TYR A 12 -15.23 3.84 4.61
C TYR A 12 -14.75 3.47 6.01
N SER A 13 -15.58 2.68 6.72
CA SER A 13 -15.29 2.11 8.04
C SER A 13 -16.33 1.05 8.41
N SER A 14 -16.01 0.23 9.41
CA SER A 14 -16.96 -0.61 10.13
C SER A 14 -16.84 -0.33 11.63
N PRO A 15 -17.94 -0.29 12.40
CA PRO A 15 -17.88 -0.09 13.85
C PRO A 15 -16.96 -1.13 14.51
N GLY A 16 -16.04 -0.67 15.36
CA GLY A 16 -15.09 -1.53 16.08
C GLY A 16 -13.88 -2.02 15.28
N HIS A 17 -13.82 -1.74 13.97
CA HIS A 17 -12.67 -2.14 13.14
C HIS A 17 -11.46 -1.21 13.41
N PRO A 18 -10.23 -1.74 13.62
CA PRO A 18 -9.07 -0.92 13.97
C PRO A 18 -8.56 -0.09 12.78
N GLU A 19 -8.75 -0.58 11.56
CA GLU A 19 -8.47 0.16 10.33
C GLU A 19 -9.61 1.17 10.09
N GLN A 20 -9.42 2.41 10.53
CA GLN A 20 -10.49 3.42 10.61
C GLN A 20 -10.06 4.83 10.18
N PRO A 21 -11.02 5.71 9.79
CA PRO A 21 -10.78 7.10 9.37
C PRO A 21 -9.88 7.92 10.29
N ALA A 22 -9.99 7.73 11.61
CA ALA A 22 -9.21 8.46 12.61
C ALA A 22 -7.68 8.32 12.43
N ARG A 23 -7.21 7.22 11.80
CA ARG A 23 -5.78 7.01 11.50
C ARG A 23 -5.24 8.08 10.55
N ILE A 24 -6.07 8.56 9.62
CA ILE A 24 -5.69 9.61 8.66
C ILE A 24 -6.03 11.00 9.18
N THR A 25 -7.22 11.21 9.73
CA THR A 25 -7.60 12.55 10.20
C THR A 25 -6.72 13.01 11.36
N GLY A 26 -6.40 12.12 12.30
CA GLY A 26 -5.50 12.42 13.42
C GLY A 26 -4.08 12.74 12.95
N SER A 27 -3.47 11.84 12.17
CA SER A 27 -2.12 12.05 11.63
C SER A 27 -2.05 13.29 10.75
N GLY A 28 -3.05 13.49 9.88
CA GLY A 28 -3.11 14.62 8.96
C GLY A 28 -3.22 15.96 9.68
N ALA A 29 -4.01 16.05 10.76
CA ALA A 29 -4.10 17.26 11.57
C ALA A 29 -2.74 17.60 12.22
N VAL A 30 -2.07 16.61 12.82
CA VAL A 30 -0.75 16.81 13.46
C VAL A 30 0.30 17.24 12.43
N LEU A 31 0.32 16.62 11.24
CA LEU A 31 1.27 16.97 10.19
C LEU A 31 1.04 18.38 9.66
N LYS A 32 -0.21 18.80 9.45
CA LYS A 32 -0.54 20.16 8.99
C LYS A 32 -0.16 21.23 10.02
N ASP A 33 -0.39 20.95 11.29
CA ASP A 33 -0.05 21.85 12.39
C ASP A 33 1.48 22.01 12.54
N ARG A 34 2.22 20.90 12.56
CA ARG A 34 3.67 20.91 12.77
C ARG A 34 4.47 21.30 11.53
N HIS A 35 3.92 21.07 10.35
CA HIS A 35 4.59 21.30 9.06
C HIS A 35 3.67 22.05 8.08
N PRO A 36 3.31 23.31 8.38
CA PRO A 36 2.45 24.11 7.51
C PRO A 36 3.08 24.43 6.16
N GLU A 37 4.40 24.29 6.03
CA GLU A 37 5.16 24.48 4.79
C GLU A 37 5.11 23.29 3.83
N TRP A 38 4.60 22.14 4.27
CA TRP A 38 4.48 20.97 3.40
C TRP A 38 3.34 21.14 2.40
N GLU A 39 3.58 20.67 1.19
CA GLU A 39 2.58 20.74 0.13
C GLU A 39 1.67 19.52 0.20
N TRP A 40 0.35 19.74 0.16
CA TRP A 40 -0.65 18.69 0.16
C TRP A 40 -1.27 18.58 -1.22
N ARG A 41 -1.13 17.42 -1.86
CA ARG A 41 -1.65 17.15 -3.20
C ARG A 41 -2.62 15.99 -3.18
N GLU A 42 -3.71 16.14 -3.91
CA GLU A 42 -4.54 15.00 -4.26
C GLU A 42 -3.82 14.08 -5.24
N SER A 43 -4.08 12.78 -5.13
CA SER A 43 -3.55 11.79 -6.05
C SER A 43 -4.59 11.31 -7.05
N PHE A 44 -4.12 10.87 -8.22
CA PHE A 44 -4.93 10.11 -9.15
C PHE A 44 -5.09 8.67 -8.67
N ALA A 45 -6.13 8.00 -9.15
CA ALA A 45 -6.28 6.55 -9.03
C ALA A 45 -5.22 5.84 -9.88
N ALA A 46 -4.67 4.73 -9.37
CA ALA A 46 -3.88 3.82 -10.17
C ALA A 46 -4.73 3.26 -11.32
N ASP A 47 -4.17 3.25 -12.52
CA ASP A 47 -4.80 2.59 -13.66
C ASP A 47 -4.60 1.07 -13.60
N GLU A 48 -5.35 0.35 -14.44
CA GLU A 48 -5.29 -1.09 -14.49
C GLU A 48 -3.89 -1.61 -14.86
N ILE A 49 -3.17 -0.91 -15.74
CA ILE A 49 -1.79 -1.27 -16.12
C ILE A 49 -0.89 -1.30 -14.90
N ALA A 50 -0.96 -0.29 -14.03
CA ALA A 50 -0.18 -0.24 -12.80
C ALA A 50 -0.59 -1.32 -11.81
N LEU A 51 -1.90 -1.57 -11.63
CA LEU A 51 -2.40 -2.61 -10.72
C LEU A 51 -1.94 -4.01 -11.17
N LEU A 52 -1.98 -4.29 -12.47
CA LEU A 52 -1.58 -5.56 -13.08
C LEU A 52 -0.08 -5.86 -12.98
N ARG A 53 0.75 -4.87 -12.58
CA ARG A 53 2.17 -5.13 -12.27
C ARG A 53 2.33 -6.04 -11.06
N ALA A 54 1.45 -5.90 -10.06
CA ALA A 54 1.56 -6.60 -8.78
C ALA A 54 0.47 -7.66 -8.56
N HIS A 55 -0.66 -7.53 -9.25
CA HIS A 55 -1.86 -8.34 -9.01
C HIS A 55 -2.34 -9.03 -10.28
N SER A 56 -3.03 -10.15 -10.13
CA SER A 56 -3.68 -10.81 -11.26
C SER A 56 -4.96 -10.08 -11.70
N PRO A 57 -5.36 -10.20 -12.98
CA PRO A 57 -6.67 -9.73 -13.45
C PRO A 57 -7.82 -10.29 -12.61
N GLU A 58 -7.72 -11.54 -12.17
CA GLU A 58 -8.71 -12.21 -11.31
C GLU A 58 -8.83 -11.52 -9.96
N HIS A 59 -7.72 -11.06 -9.36
CA HIS A 59 -7.73 -10.33 -8.10
C HIS A 59 -8.37 -8.94 -8.24
N LEU A 60 -8.06 -8.22 -9.32
CA LEU A 60 -8.74 -6.95 -9.64
C LEU A 60 -10.25 -7.16 -9.77
N GLY A 61 -10.66 -8.18 -10.52
CA GLY A 61 -12.06 -8.56 -10.67
C GLY A 61 -12.71 -8.96 -9.35
N ARG A 62 -12.01 -9.67 -8.48
CA ARG A 62 -12.50 -10.06 -7.14
C ARG A 62 -12.78 -8.83 -6.27
N ILE A 63 -11.89 -7.84 -6.27
CA ILE A 63 -12.09 -6.63 -5.47
C ILE A 63 -13.20 -5.77 -6.07
N GLY A 64 -13.24 -5.62 -7.39
CA GLY A 64 -14.23 -4.80 -8.09
C GLY A 64 -15.67 -5.32 -7.95
N ASN A 65 -15.84 -6.63 -7.74
CA ASN A 65 -17.15 -7.28 -7.68
C ASN A 65 -17.45 -7.93 -6.31
N ALA A 66 -16.75 -7.52 -5.25
CA ALA A 66 -16.91 -8.13 -3.93
C ALA A 66 -18.32 -7.88 -3.37
N LEU A 67 -19.03 -8.98 -3.06
CA LEU A 67 -20.34 -8.96 -2.40
C LEU A 67 -20.27 -9.38 -0.93
N ASN A 68 -19.17 -10.01 -0.53
CA ASN A 68 -18.92 -10.51 0.83
C ASN A 68 -17.48 -10.15 1.21
N ASP A 69 -17.23 -10.09 2.51
CA ASP A 69 -15.90 -9.86 3.07
C ASP A 69 -14.86 -10.86 2.54
N PHE A 70 -13.62 -10.40 2.36
CA PHE A 70 -12.54 -11.21 1.78
C PHE A 70 -12.00 -12.23 2.78
N ASP A 71 -12.00 -11.87 4.05
CA ASP A 71 -11.77 -12.72 5.21
C ASP A 71 -12.36 -12.07 6.48
N ALA A 72 -12.04 -12.60 7.65
CA ALA A 72 -12.60 -12.14 8.92
C ALA A 72 -12.23 -10.70 9.30
N ASP A 73 -11.18 -10.15 8.69
CA ASP A 73 -10.63 -8.85 9.06
C ASP A 73 -10.52 -7.88 7.88
N THR A 74 -10.87 -8.31 6.66
CA THR A 74 -10.81 -7.48 5.45
C THR A 74 -12.21 -7.35 4.83
N PRO A 75 -13.01 -6.35 5.25
CA PRO A 75 -14.41 -6.23 4.84
C PRO A 75 -14.59 -5.78 3.38
N ALA A 76 -15.66 -6.22 2.74
CA ALA A 76 -16.06 -5.71 1.43
C ALA A 76 -16.88 -4.41 1.59
N HIS A 77 -16.22 -3.31 1.96
CA HIS A 77 -16.88 -2.02 2.05
C HIS A 77 -17.44 -1.57 0.69
N ARG A 78 -18.51 -0.78 0.73
CA ARG A 78 -19.01 -0.08 -0.45
C ARG A 78 -17.90 0.79 -1.06
N ASP A 79 -17.75 0.73 -2.37
CA ASP A 79 -16.75 1.47 -3.16
C ASP A 79 -15.27 1.19 -2.75
N ILE A 80 -15.00 0.06 -2.09
CA ILE A 80 -13.64 -0.25 -1.60
C ILE A 80 -12.61 -0.34 -2.72
N TYR A 81 -13.00 -0.81 -3.91
CA TYR A 81 -12.15 -0.80 -5.09
C TYR A 81 -11.66 0.62 -5.40
N GLN A 82 -12.57 1.60 -5.44
CA GLN A 82 -12.28 2.99 -5.76
C GLN A 82 -11.38 3.63 -4.70
N HIS A 83 -11.53 3.28 -3.41
CA HIS A 83 -10.63 3.74 -2.36
C HIS A 83 -9.24 3.09 -2.49
N ALA A 84 -9.19 1.79 -2.77
CA ALA A 84 -7.94 1.04 -2.90
C ALA A 84 -7.08 1.52 -4.09
N VAL A 85 -7.69 1.77 -5.26
CA VAL A 85 -6.95 2.31 -6.42
C VAL A 85 -6.40 3.72 -6.18
N ARG A 86 -7.08 4.55 -5.39
CA ARG A 86 -6.56 5.87 -4.99
C ARG A 86 -5.39 5.74 -4.03
N SER A 87 -5.46 4.79 -3.08
CA SER A 87 -4.35 4.51 -2.16
C SER A 87 -3.10 4.04 -2.91
N ALA A 88 -3.27 3.12 -3.86
CA ALA A 88 -2.19 2.67 -4.74
C ALA A 88 -1.62 3.81 -5.61
N GLY A 89 -2.49 4.64 -6.19
CA GLY A 89 -2.09 5.78 -7.00
C GLY A 89 -1.26 6.82 -6.23
N ALA A 90 -1.59 7.07 -4.97
CA ALA A 90 -0.80 7.95 -4.11
C ALA A 90 0.60 7.40 -3.81
N ALA A 91 0.73 6.07 -3.64
CA ALA A 91 2.02 5.42 -3.50
C ALA A 91 2.86 5.54 -4.79
N ILE A 92 2.25 5.36 -5.97
CA ILE A 92 2.91 5.59 -7.27
C ILE A 92 3.41 7.03 -7.38
N ASN A 93 2.54 8.01 -7.08
CA ASN A 93 2.90 9.43 -7.16
C ASN A 93 4.03 9.81 -6.19
N ALA A 94 4.02 9.25 -4.98
CA ALA A 94 5.11 9.43 -4.03
C ALA A 94 6.43 8.86 -4.56
N ALA A 95 6.41 7.64 -5.11
CA ALA A 95 7.58 6.98 -5.68
C ALA A 95 8.15 7.74 -6.90
N ARG A 96 7.28 8.14 -7.85
CA ARG A 96 7.69 8.95 -9.02
C ARG A 96 8.23 10.32 -8.63
N THR A 97 7.69 10.93 -7.57
CA THR A 97 8.23 12.18 -7.02
C THR A 97 9.62 11.98 -6.43
N ALA A 98 9.84 10.87 -5.72
CA ALA A 98 11.15 10.50 -5.20
C ALA A 98 12.19 10.25 -6.31
N MET A 99 11.79 9.72 -7.47
CA MET A 99 12.68 9.60 -8.64
C MET A 99 13.23 10.95 -9.12
N ARG A 100 12.47 12.03 -8.91
CA ARG A 100 12.89 13.42 -9.20
C ARG A 100 13.71 14.04 -8.06
N ARG A 101 14.15 13.23 -7.08
CA ARG A 101 14.91 13.62 -5.88
C ARG A 101 14.14 14.56 -4.94
N GLU A 102 12.82 14.52 -4.98
CA GLU A 102 11.94 15.26 -4.07
C GLU A 102 11.42 14.34 -2.96
N ARG A 103 11.32 14.85 -1.73
CA ARG A 103 10.78 14.09 -0.60
C ARG A 103 9.25 14.04 -0.72
N ALA A 104 8.68 12.83 -0.70
CA ALA A 104 7.24 12.61 -0.75
C ALA A 104 6.77 11.57 0.27
N PHE A 105 5.50 11.66 0.65
CA PHE A 105 4.82 10.72 1.54
C PHE A 105 3.38 10.48 1.07
N SER A 106 2.94 9.23 1.09
CA SER A 106 1.54 8.85 0.81
C SER A 106 0.81 8.64 2.13
N LEU A 107 -0.10 9.55 2.48
CA LEU A 107 -0.93 9.44 3.68
C LEU A 107 -2.32 8.93 3.27
N MET A 108 -2.41 7.61 3.08
CA MET A 108 -3.60 6.99 2.48
C MET A 108 -4.08 5.75 3.23
N ARG A 109 -5.36 5.46 3.00
CA ARG A 109 -6.08 4.24 3.37
C ARG A 109 -6.84 3.74 2.14
N PRO A 110 -7.01 2.43 1.92
CA PRO A 110 -6.54 1.30 2.74
C PRO A 110 -5.01 1.05 2.68
N PRO A 111 -4.43 0.32 3.65
CA PRO A 111 -3.04 -0.14 3.59
C PRO A 111 -2.84 -1.19 2.48
N GLY A 112 -1.61 -1.71 2.32
CA GLY A 112 -1.30 -2.61 1.20
C GLY A 112 -0.37 -3.80 1.44
N HIS A 113 0.52 -3.77 2.44
CA HIS A 113 1.65 -4.71 2.49
C HIS A 113 1.29 -6.20 2.70
N HIS A 114 0.05 -6.51 3.11
CA HIS A 114 -0.44 -7.89 3.25
C HIS A 114 -1.11 -8.44 1.98
N ALA A 115 -1.53 -7.59 1.06
CA ALA A 115 -2.15 -8.04 -0.18
C ALA A 115 -1.11 -8.78 -1.04
N THR A 116 -1.36 -10.07 -1.29
CA THR A 116 -0.54 -10.87 -2.21
C THR A 116 -1.08 -10.69 -3.64
N ARG A 117 -0.39 -11.28 -4.62
CA ARG A 117 -0.79 -11.22 -6.04
C ARG A 117 -2.26 -11.58 -6.31
N ASP A 118 -2.80 -12.48 -5.49
CA ASP A 118 -4.10 -13.13 -5.72
C ASP A 118 -5.02 -13.09 -4.49
N ARG A 119 -4.69 -12.32 -3.45
CA ARG A 119 -5.44 -12.29 -2.19
C ARG A 119 -5.40 -10.94 -1.48
N ALA A 120 -6.58 -10.44 -1.12
CA ALA A 120 -6.78 -9.38 -0.14
C ALA A 120 -6.82 -10.01 1.26
N MET A 121 -6.13 -9.42 2.23
CA MET A 121 -6.06 -9.88 3.63
C MET A 121 -5.39 -8.82 4.51
N GLY A 122 -5.56 -8.91 5.84
CA GLY A 122 -4.90 -7.99 6.78
C GLY A 122 -5.21 -6.53 6.47
N PHE A 123 -6.48 -6.25 6.18
CA PHE A 123 -6.99 -4.92 5.80
C PHE A 123 -6.53 -4.41 4.42
N CYS A 124 -5.71 -5.18 3.70
CA CYS A 124 -5.06 -4.76 2.46
C CYS A 124 -5.78 -5.36 1.25
N TYR A 125 -6.17 -4.51 0.30
CA TYR A 125 -6.85 -4.91 -0.93
C TYR A 125 -5.87 -4.97 -2.11
N PHE A 126 -5.13 -3.88 -2.34
CA PHE A 126 -4.02 -3.83 -3.29
C PHE A 126 -2.71 -3.55 -2.55
N ASN A 127 -1.63 -4.16 -3.03
CA ASN A 127 -0.30 -3.91 -2.51
C ASN A 127 0.28 -2.60 -3.05
N ASN A 128 0.00 -1.51 -2.35
CA ASN A 128 0.44 -0.16 -2.73
C ASN A 128 1.96 -0.06 -2.95
N ILE A 129 2.76 -0.74 -2.11
CA ILE A 129 4.23 -0.65 -2.13
C ILE A 129 4.80 -1.45 -3.30
N ALA A 130 4.33 -2.68 -3.52
CA ALA A 130 4.77 -3.49 -4.65
C ALA A 130 4.39 -2.84 -6.00
N ILE A 131 3.17 -2.29 -6.11
CA ILE A 131 2.74 -1.54 -7.30
C ILE A 131 3.68 -0.36 -7.56
N ALA A 132 3.95 0.47 -6.55
CA ALA A 132 4.79 1.64 -6.70
C ALA A 132 6.23 1.28 -7.05
N ALA A 133 6.81 0.26 -6.41
CA ALA A 133 8.17 -0.22 -6.68
C ALA A 133 8.31 -0.75 -8.11
N LEU A 134 7.37 -1.58 -8.56
CA LEU A 134 7.36 -2.11 -9.92
C LEU A 134 7.10 -1.02 -10.96
N ASP A 135 6.26 -0.03 -10.66
CA ASP A 135 6.04 1.11 -11.55
C ASP A 135 7.32 1.93 -11.78
N ILE A 136 8.04 2.30 -10.72
CA ILE A 136 9.25 3.12 -10.89
C ILE A 136 10.41 2.36 -11.57
N LEU A 137 10.50 1.04 -11.40
CA LEU A 137 11.46 0.20 -12.15
C LEU A 137 11.20 0.24 -13.65
N GLU A 138 9.93 0.29 -14.05
CA GLU A 138 9.52 0.37 -15.45
C GLU A 138 9.62 1.80 -16.02
N ASN A 139 9.72 2.80 -15.13
CA ASN A 139 9.88 4.21 -15.48
C ASN A 139 11.33 4.73 -15.26
N GLY A 140 12.31 3.83 -15.17
CA GLY A 140 13.73 4.16 -15.25
C GLY A 140 14.52 4.03 -13.95
N ALA A 141 13.93 3.57 -12.84
CA ALA A 141 14.71 3.21 -11.66
C ALA A 141 15.51 1.92 -11.94
N GLU A 142 16.81 1.91 -11.64
CA GLU A 142 17.65 0.72 -11.81
C GLU A 142 17.40 -0.33 -10.73
N ARG A 143 17.25 0.13 -9.48
CA ARG A 143 17.06 -0.70 -8.28
C ARG A 143 16.14 0.02 -7.29
N VAL A 144 15.40 -0.75 -6.50
CA VAL A 144 14.51 -0.28 -5.44
C VAL A 144 14.80 -1.04 -4.15
N ALA A 145 14.83 -0.34 -3.03
CA ALA A 145 14.85 -0.96 -1.70
C ALA A 145 13.51 -0.67 -1.00
N ILE A 146 12.90 -1.71 -0.45
CA ILE A 146 11.69 -1.64 0.36
C ILE A 146 12.07 -1.97 1.79
N TRP A 147 11.93 -0.98 2.67
CA TRP A 147 12.10 -1.12 4.10
C TRP A 147 10.73 -1.08 4.78
N ASP A 148 10.24 -2.24 5.19
CA ASP A 148 8.97 -2.39 5.90
C ASP A 148 9.22 -2.40 7.42
N PHE A 149 8.70 -1.39 8.10
CA PHE A 149 8.80 -1.23 9.54
C PHE A 149 7.44 -1.32 10.25
N ASP A 150 6.40 -1.82 9.55
CA ASP A 150 5.16 -2.19 10.22
C ASP A 150 5.42 -3.30 11.24
N ALA A 151 4.65 -3.32 12.32
CA ALA A 151 4.80 -4.34 13.36
C ALA A 151 4.49 -5.77 12.86
N HIS A 152 3.75 -5.89 11.76
CA HIS A 152 3.43 -7.16 11.10
C HIS A 152 4.33 -7.38 9.88
N HIS A 153 4.63 -8.65 9.61
CA HIS A 153 5.37 -8.99 8.40
C HIS A 153 4.59 -8.62 7.14
N GLY A 154 5.21 -7.84 6.24
CA GLY A 154 4.69 -7.50 4.91
C GLY A 154 4.70 -8.67 3.92
N ASN A 155 4.03 -9.77 4.26
CA ASN A 155 4.01 -11.03 3.51
C ASN A 155 3.51 -10.88 2.07
N GLY A 156 2.60 -9.94 1.81
CA GLY A 156 2.12 -9.65 0.46
C GLY A 156 3.20 -9.01 -0.39
N THR A 157 3.92 -8.05 0.19
CA THR A 157 5.03 -7.37 -0.48
C THR A 157 6.16 -8.35 -0.77
N GLU A 158 6.60 -9.12 0.22
CA GLU A 158 7.63 -10.15 0.06
C GLU A 158 7.28 -11.12 -1.07
N ALA A 159 6.06 -11.65 -1.07
CA ALA A 159 5.61 -12.62 -2.07
C ALA A 159 5.56 -12.04 -3.50
N ILE A 160 5.18 -10.77 -3.67
CA ILE A 160 5.07 -10.14 -5.00
C ILE A 160 6.45 -9.78 -5.56
N VAL A 161 7.35 -9.28 -4.72
CA VAL A 161 8.68 -8.82 -5.18
C VAL A 161 9.74 -9.94 -5.17
N ALA A 162 9.39 -11.10 -4.62
CA ALA A 162 10.18 -12.31 -4.60
C ALA A 162 10.91 -12.53 -5.93
N HIS A 163 12.22 -12.77 -5.87
CA HIS A 163 13.08 -13.09 -7.01
C HIS A 163 13.25 -11.99 -8.07
N ASN A 164 12.74 -10.78 -7.84
CA ASN A 164 13.10 -9.64 -8.67
C ASN A 164 14.50 -9.12 -8.26
N PRO A 165 15.55 -9.32 -9.09
CA PRO A 165 16.92 -8.97 -8.71
C PRO A 165 17.16 -7.45 -8.62
N ARG A 166 16.19 -6.63 -9.05
CA ARG A 166 16.22 -5.17 -8.93
C ARG A 166 15.58 -4.67 -7.63
N ILE A 167 15.03 -5.55 -6.79
CA ILE A 167 14.35 -5.18 -5.55
C ILE A 167 15.03 -5.85 -4.35
N ALA A 168 15.45 -5.04 -3.38
CA ALA A 168 15.76 -5.51 -2.04
C ALA A 168 14.53 -5.32 -1.14
N PHE A 169 14.15 -6.34 -0.37
CA PHE A 169 13.05 -6.26 0.59
C PHE A 169 13.56 -6.67 1.97
N ALA A 170 13.33 -5.79 2.94
CA ALA A 170 13.62 -6.08 4.34
C ALA A 170 12.46 -5.61 5.20
N SER A 171 11.99 -6.50 6.07
CA SER A 171 10.93 -6.24 7.02
C SER A 171 11.43 -6.49 8.44
N ILE A 172 11.20 -5.54 9.33
CA ILE A 172 11.32 -5.73 10.77
C ILE A 172 9.92 -5.81 11.37
N HIS A 173 9.63 -6.90 12.07
CA HIS A 173 8.29 -7.15 12.59
C HIS A 173 8.37 -7.99 13.86
N GLN A 174 7.28 -7.98 14.63
CA GLN A 174 7.14 -8.85 15.78
C GLN A 174 6.96 -10.30 15.31
N PHE A 175 7.72 -11.22 15.89
CA PHE A 175 7.54 -12.66 15.66
C PHE A 175 7.74 -13.46 16.96
N PRO A 176 6.80 -14.36 17.33
CA PRO A 176 5.58 -14.73 16.62
C PRO A 176 4.45 -13.68 16.78
N ALA A 177 3.75 -13.38 15.69
CA ALA A 177 2.52 -12.55 15.63
C ALA A 177 1.80 -12.81 14.29
N TYR A 178 0.61 -12.24 14.08
CA TYR A 178 0.01 -12.18 12.74
C TYR A 178 1.03 -11.53 11.76
N PRO A 179 1.16 -12.02 10.51
CA PRO A 179 0.42 -13.11 9.84
C PRO A 179 1.05 -14.51 10.01
N GLY A 180 2.01 -14.70 10.90
CA GLY A 180 2.69 -15.98 11.14
C GLY A 180 3.76 -16.34 10.11
N THR A 181 4.16 -15.39 9.27
CA THR A 181 5.24 -15.52 8.28
C THR A 181 6.42 -14.61 8.63
N GLY A 182 7.49 -14.59 7.81
CA GLY A 182 8.66 -13.73 8.04
C GLY A 182 9.70 -14.30 9.02
N ALA A 183 9.58 -15.57 9.43
CA ALA A 183 10.49 -16.22 10.37
C ALA A 183 11.94 -16.38 9.84
N LYS A 184 12.12 -16.32 8.52
CA LYS A 184 13.39 -16.44 7.83
C LYS A 184 13.38 -15.52 6.63
N SER A 185 14.54 -14.98 6.33
CA SER A 185 14.75 -14.13 5.17
C SER A 185 14.69 -14.99 3.88
N PHE A 186 14.05 -14.48 2.81
CA PHE A 186 13.90 -15.16 1.51
C PHE A 186 14.07 -14.22 0.29
N ALA A 187 14.67 -14.74 -0.80
CA ALA A 187 14.74 -14.23 -2.19
C ALA A 187 15.29 -12.82 -2.51
N ASN A 188 15.21 -11.82 -1.63
CA ASN A 188 15.50 -10.40 -1.91
C ASN A 188 16.45 -9.75 -0.89
N ILE A 189 17.42 -10.55 -0.49
CA ILE A 189 18.42 -10.35 0.55
C ILE A 189 19.68 -10.94 -0.08
N ASP A 190 20.63 -10.11 -0.47
CA ASP A 190 21.87 -10.61 -1.06
C ASP A 190 22.55 -11.65 -0.13
#